data_AF-A0A354M8M4-F1
#
_entry.id   AF-A0A354M8M4-F1
#
_cell.length_a   1.000
_cell.length_b   1.000
_cell.length_c   1.000
_cell.angle_alpha   90.00
_cell.angle_beta   90.00
_cell.angle_gamma   90.00
#
_symmetry.space_group_name_H-M   'P 1'
#
loop_
_entity.id
_entity.type
_entity.pdbx_description
1 polymer ?
#
loop_
_entity_poly.entity_id
_entity_poly.type
_entity_poly.pdbx_seq_one_letter_code
_entity_poly.pdbx_strand_id
1 'polypeptide(L)' 'MAQFTKKAIIDAFTELIGERPFDKITVKDIVTRCGVNRNTFYYYFEDIYALV' A
#
# COMPACT_ATOMS: atom_id res chain seq x y z
N MET A 1 4.15 -16.42 -4.67
CA MET A 1 3.84 -15.03 -5.09
C MET A 1 3.51 -14.09 -3.93
N ALA A 2 2.88 -14.52 -2.84
CA ALA A 2 2.35 -13.62 -1.80
C ALA A 2 3.37 -12.65 -1.16
N GLN A 3 4.60 -13.11 -0.94
CA GLN A 3 5.67 -12.30 -0.36
C GLN A 3 6.07 -11.11 -1.23
N PHE A 4 6.02 -11.25 -2.56
CA PHE A 4 6.34 -10.17 -3.50
C PHE A 4 5.29 -9.07 -3.43
N THR A 5 4.02 -9.45 -3.38
CA THR A 5 2.91 -8.49 -3.31
C THR A 5 2.91 -7.71 -2.01
N LYS A 6 3.12 -8.37 -0.87
CA LYS A 6 3.22 -7.70 0.43
C LYS A 6 4.36 -6.68 0.43
N LYS A 7 5.53 -7.05 -0.09
CA LYS A 7 6.68 -6.15 -0.22
C LYS A 7 6.36 -4.96 -1.13
N ALA A 8 5.78 -5.19 -2.30
CA ALA A 8 5.43 -4.12 -3.23
C ALA A 8 4.45 -3.09 -2.63
N ILE A 9 3.50 -3.54 -1.79
CA ILE A 9 2.58 -2.66 -1.07
C ILE A 9 3.33 -1.79 -0.04
N ILE A 10 4.24 -2.38 0.73
CA ILE A 10 5.05 -1.67 1.74
C ILE A 10 6.00 -0.65 1.07
N ASP A 11 6.68 -1.07 0.00
CA ASP A 11 7.59 -0.21 -0.75
C ASP A 11 6.82 1.00 -1.33
N ALA A 12 5.66 0.76 -1.96
CA ALA A 12 4.80 1.82 -2.48
C ALA A 12 4.28 2.77 -1.39
N PHE A 13 3.90 2.25 -0.23
CA PHE A 13 3.49 3.07 0.91
C PHE A 13 4.65 3.95 1.43
N THR A 14 5.85 3.38 1.52
CA THR A 14 7.06 4.07 1.97
C THR A 14 7.46 5.19 1.00
N GLU A 15 7.32 4.98 -0.32
CA GLU A 15 7.51 6.05 -1.30
C GLU A 15 6.47 7.17 -1.12
N LEU A 16 5.20 6.82 -0.94
CA LEU A 16 4.11 7.79 -0.81
C LEU A 16 4.23 8.64 0.46
N ILE A 17 4.71 8.08 1.58
CA ILE A 17 4.92 8.83 2.83
C ILE A 17 6.10 9.79 2.75
N GLY A 18 7.06 9.53 1.86
CA GLY A 18 8.13 10.47 1.52
C GLY A 18 7.67 11.63 0.64
N GLU A 19 6.61 11.43 -0.15
CA GLU A 19 6.07 12.46 -1.06
C GLU A 19 5.00 13.35 -0.40
N ARG A 20 4.16 12.79 0.47
CA ARG A 20 3.04 13.50 1.09
C ARG A 20 2.71 12.95 2.49
N PRO A 21 2.05 13.78 3.33
CA PRO A 21 1.61 13.36 4.65
C PRO A 21 0.70 12.12 4.63
N PHE A 22 0.82 11.27 5.65
CA PHE A 22 0.06 10.02 5.79
C PHE A 22 -1.46 10.21 5.67
N ASP A 23 -2.00 11.30 6.21
CA ASP A 23 -3.43 11.65 6.13
C ASP A 23 -3.94 11.91 4.69
N LYS A 24 -3.02 12.11 3.74
CA LYS A 24 -3.32 12.28 2.30
C LYS A 24 -3.07 11.03 1.48
N ILE A 25 -2.61 9.94 2.10
CA ILE A 25 -2.39 8.66 1.42
C ILE A 25 -3.63 7.81 1.60
N THR A 26 -4.10 7.22 0.51
CA THR A 26 -5.21 6.27 0.54
C THR A 26 -4.77 4.90 0.05
N VAL A 27 -5.54 3.87 0.40
CA VAL A 27 -5.37 2.53 -0.20
C VAL A 27 -5.35 2.60 -1.73
N LYS A 28 -6.13 3.51 -2.33
CA LYS A 28 -6.13 3.73 -3.79
C LYS A 28 -4.74 4.12 -4.31
N ASP A 29 -4.09 5.08 -3.66
CA ASP A 29 -2.79 5.57 -4.06
C ASP A 29 -1.74 4.46 -4.02
N ILE A 30 -1.75 3.67 -2.94
CA ILE A 30 -0.81 2.57 -2.73
C ILE A 30 -0.99 1.51 -3.82
N VAL A 31 -2.23 1.05 -4.03
CA VAL A 31 -2.49 -0.01 -5.02
C VAL A 31 -2.27 0.46 -6.45
N THR A 32 -2.53 1.73 -6.76
CA THR A 32 -2.21 2.34 -8.05
C THR A 32 -0.70 2.44 -8.26
N ARG A 33 0.09 2.76 -7.22
CA ARG A 33 1.55 2.87 -7.29
C ARG A 33 2.22 1.51 -7.55
N CYS A 34 1.84 0.46 -6.82
CA CYS A 34 2.43 -0.88 -7.00
C CYS A 34 1.72 -1.76 -8.06
N GLY A 35 0.67 -1.26 -8.71
CA GLY A 35 -0.05 -1.98 -9.77
C GLY A 35 -0.85 -3.20 -9.28
N VAL A 36 -1.24 -3.22 -8.02
CA VAL A 36 -2.06 -4.30 -7.44
C VAL A 36 -3.53 -3.88 -7.40
N ASN A 37 -4.44 -4.83 -7.24
CA ASN A 37 -5.85 -4.51 -7.04
C ASN A 37 -6.16 -4.30 -5.54
N ARG A 38 -7.27 -3.62 -5.24
CA ARG A 38 -7.70 -3.36 -3.86
C ARG A 38 -8.01 -4.63 -3.07
N ASN A 39 -8.58 -5.66 -3.70
CA ASN A 39 -8.90 -6.91 -3.02
C ASN A 39 -7.62 -7.62 -2.54
N THR A 40 -6.56 -7.54 -3.34
CA THR A 40 -5.23 -8.07 -3.00
C THR A 40 -4.62 -7.28 -1.86
N PHE A 41 -4.82 -5.96 -1.81
CA PHE A 41 -4.44 -5.18 -0.63
C PHE A 41 -5.17 -5.68 0.63
N TYR A 42 -6.50 -5.77 0.57
CA TYR A 42 -7.33 -6.21 1.70
C TYR A 42 -7.13 -7.67 2.10
N TYR A 43 -6.54 -8.49 1.23
CA TYR A 43 -6.10 -9.83 1.57
C TYR A 43 -4.89 -9.84 2.53
N TYR A 44 -4.02 -8.83 2.47
CA TYR A 44 -2.82 -8.73 3.30
C TYR A 44 -2.93 -7.73 4.46
N PHE A 45 -3.71 -6.66 4.29
CA PHE A 45 -3.80 -5.54 5.22
C PHE A 45 -5.26 -5.07 5.33
N GLU A 46 -5.77 -4.93 6.54
CA GLU A 46 -7.15 -4.49 6.77
C GLU A 46 -7.39 -3.03 6.36
N ASP A 47 -6.39 -2.18 6.55
CA ASP A 47 -6.40 -0.78 6.15
C ASP A 47 -4.98 -0.21 5.99
N ILE A 48 -4.88 1.11 5.80
CA ILE A 48 -3.60 1.81 5.68
C ILE A 48 -2.83 1.91 7.01
N TYR A 49 -3.51 1.83 8.15
CA TYR A 49 -2.86 1.87 9.48
C TYR A 49 -2.13 0.57 9.78
N ALA A 50 -2.55 -0.56 9.19
CA ALA A 50 -1.83 -1.83 9.25
C ALA A 50 -0.44 -1.82 8.57
N LEU A 51 -0.07 -0.72 7.89
CA LEU A 51 1.24 -0.52 7.26
C LEU A 51 2.22 0.32 8.11
N VAL A 52 1.75 0.87 9.23
CA VAL A 52 2.57 1.64 10.19
C VAL A 52 3.23 0.71 11.19
#